data_AF-A0A928IMV5-F1
#
_entry.id   AF-A0A928IMV5-F1
#
_cell.length_a   1.000
_cell.length_b   1.000
_cell.length_c   1.000
_cell.angle_alpha   90.00
_cell.angle_beta   90.00
_cell.angle_gamma   90.00
#
_symmetry.space_group_name_H-M   'P 1'
#
loop_
_entity.id
_entity.type
_entity.pdbx_description
1 polymer ?
#
loop_
_entity_poly.entity_id
_entity_poly.type
_entity_poly.pdbx_seq_one_letter_code
_entity_poly.pdbx_strand_id
1 'polypeptide(L)' 'MANYILSEESVQKLFAYLEDHLEACGCDHTLRHTEQWLRKNISAELFENVIEEINDMGGYCDCEVLLNCYEDYDIE' A
#
# COMPACT_ATOMS: atom_id res chain seq x y z
N MET A 1 8.48 16.62 4.34
CA MET A 1 7.67 16.17 3.19
C MET A 1 8.46 15.08 2.53
N ALA A 2 8.25 13.84 2.98
CA ALA A 2 8.67 12.69 2.21
C ALA A 2 8.12 12.82 0.78
N ASN A 3 8.95 12.50 -0.19
CA ASN A 3 8.57 12.50 -1.60
C ASN A 3 8.32 11.05 -2.02
N TYR A 4 7.15 10.53 -1.64
CA TYR A 4 6.73 9.18 -1.98
C TYR A 4 6.43 9.02 -3.46
N ILE A 5 6.52 7.79 -3.96
CA ILE A 5 6.20 7.46 -5.35
C ILE A 5 4.68 7.51 -5.58
N LEU A 6 3.92 6.96 -4.63
CA LEU A 6 2.46 7.07 -4.64
C LEU A 6 2.04 8.45 -4.15
N SER A 7 1.09 9.09 -4.83
CA SER A 7 0.44 10.30 -4.31
C SER A 7 -0.48 9.96 -3.14
N GLU A 8 -0.77 10.95 -2.30
CA GLU A 8 -1.73 10.84 -1.20
C GLU A 8 -3.08 10.26 -1.64
N GLU A 9 -3.62 10.72 -2.77
CA GLU A 9 -4.86 10.19 -3.35
C GLU A 9 -4.75 8.70 -3.73
N SER A 10 -3.59 8.28 -4.27
CA SER A 10 -3.34 6.88 -4.59
C SER A 10 -3.24 6.03 -3.32
N VAL A 11 -2.59 6.54 -2.27
CA VAL A 11 -2.48 5.83 -0.99
C VAL A 11 -3.85 5.69 -0.31
N GLN A 12 -4.67 6.75 -0.27
CA GLN A 12 -6.04 6.68 0.24
C GLN A 12 -6.87 5.58 -0.46
N LYS A 13 -6.76 5.48 -1.79
CA LYS A 13 -7.46 4.43 -2.57
C LYS A 13 -6.89 3.03 -2.34
N LEU A 14 -5.59 2.91 -2.10
CA LEU A 14 -4.97 1.65 -1.73
C LEU A 14 -5.47 1.21 -0.34
N PHE A 15 -5.50 2.12 0.62
CA PHE A 15 -5.88 1.83 2.00
C PHE A 15 -7.34 1.39 2.08
N ALA A 16 -8.26 2.15 1.48
CA ALA A 16 -9.66 1.76 1.40
C ALA A 16 -9.86 0.38 0.74
N TYR A 17 -9.08 0.08 -0.31
CA TYR A 17 -9.11 -1.25 -0.94
C TYR A 17 -8.62 -2.37 -0.01
N LEU A 18 -7.55 -2.14 0.76
CA LEU A 18 -7.01 -3.11 1.70
C LEU A 18 -7.96 -3.33 2.89
N GLU A 19 -8.52 -2.28 3.46
CA GLU A 19 -9.50 -2.36 4.54
C GLU A 19 -10.70 -3.23 4.16
N ASP A 20 -11.32 -2.97 3.00
CA ASP A 20 -12.44 -3.76 2.48
C ASP A 20 -12.10 -5.26 2.36
N HIS A 21 -10.88 -5.59 1.92
CA HIS A 21 -10.46 -6.99 1.73
C HIS A 21 -10.09 -7.67 3.05
N LEU A 22 -9.41 -6.95 3.94
CA LEU A 22 -8.94 -7.47 5.22
C LEU A 22 -10.09 -7.61 6.23
N GLU A 23 -11.12 -6.77 6.17
CA GLU A 23 -12.34 -6.95 6.97
C GLU A 23 -13.02 -8.28 6.61
N ALA A 24 -13.06 -8.63 5.31
CA ALA A 24 -13.72 -9.85 4.83
C ALA A 24 -12.89 -11.12 5.05
N CYS A 25 -11.57 -11.07 4.86
CA CYS A 25 -10.71 -12.26 4.78
C CYS A 25 -9.65 -12.36 5.88
N GLY A 26 -9.40 -11.29 6.62
CA GLY A 26 -8.22 -11.14 7.47
C GLY A 26 -6.92 -11.02 6.65
N CYS A 27 -5.80 -10.77 7.33
CA CYS A 27 -4.49 -10.76 6.69
C CYS A 27 -3.88 -12.16 6.66
N ASP A 28 -3.35 -12.57 5.50
CA ASP A 28 -2.63 -13.83 5.31
C ASP A 28 -1.09 -13.68 5.37
N HIS A 29 -0.61 -12.56 5.90
CA HIS A 29 0.81 -12.19 6.00
C HIS A 29 1.54 -12.12 4.65
N THR A 30 0.81 -11.75 3.59
CA THR A 30 1.38 -11.48 2.26
C THR A 30 1.00 -10.08 1.78
N LEU A 31 1.64 -9.62 0.70
CA LEU A 31 1.28 -8.39 -0.03
C LEU A 31 0.30 -8.65 -1.18
N ARG A 32 -0.46 -9.76 -1.14
CA ARG A 32 -1.29 -10.20 -2.29
C ARG A 32 -2.24 -9.11 -2.76
N HIS A 33 -2.92 -8.43 -1.82
CA HIS A 33 -3.89 -7.41 -2.17
C HIS A 33 -3.20 -6.11 -2.61
N THR A 34 -2.11 -5.73 -1.94
CA THR A 34 -1.28 -4.58 -2.31
C THR A 34 -0.75 -4.72 -3.74
N GLU A 35 -0.09 -5.84 -4.06
CA GLU A 35 0.40 -6.11 -5.41
C GLU A 35 -0.73 -6.11 -6.44
N GLN A 36 -1.88 -6.71 -6.11
CA GLN A 36 -3.02 -6.72 -7.02
C GLN A 36 -3.52 -5.30 -7.33
N TRP A 37 -3.59 -4.44 -6.32
CA TRP A 37 -4.01 -3.05 -6.50
C TRP A 37 -2.99 -2.27 -7.32
N LEU A 38 -1.68 -2.41 -7.02
CA LEU A 38 -0.61 -1.73 -7.74
C LEU A 38 -0.59 -2.11 -9.22
N ARG A 39 -0.71 -3.40 -9.55
CA ARG A 39 -0.76 -3.87 -10.96
C ARG A 39 -1.92 -3.28 -11.76
N LYS A 40 -3.00 -2.87 -11.10
CA LYS A 40 -4.20 -2.30 -11.75
C LYS A 40 -4.13 -0.78 -11.88
N ASN A 41 -3.47 -0.10 -10.94
CA ASN A 41 -3.58 1.35 -10.79
C ASN A 41 -2.27 2.11 -11.05
N ILE A 42 -1.13 1.42 -11.04
CA ILE A 42 0.19 2.02 -11.17
C ILE A 42 0.89 1.49 -12.41
N SER A 43 1.76 2.30 -13.03
CA SER A 43 2.55 1.87 -14.17
C SER A 43 3.51 0.74 -13.79
N ALA A 44 3.69 -0.21 -14.71
CA ALA A 44 4.58 -1.35 -14.48
C ALA A 44 6.04 -0.94 -14.18
N GLU A 45 6.47 0.22 -14.70
CA GLU A 45 7.82 0.78 -14.46
C GLU A 45 8.03 1.24 -13.02
N LEU A 46 6.96 1.61 -12.30
CA LEU A 46 7.03 2.06 -10.91
C LEU A 46 6.75 0.93 -9.90
N PHE A 47 6.21 -0.21 -10.35
CA PHE A 47 5.75 -1.29 -9.48
C PHE A 47 6.81 -1.74 -8.46
N GLU A 48 8.00 -2.11 -8.94
CA GLU A 48 9.08 -2.61 -8.06
C GLU A 48 9.56 -1.54 -7.07
N ASN A 49 9.67 -0.28 -7.53
CA ASN A 49 10.11 0.82 -6.67
C ASN A 49 9.07 1.13 -5.57
N VAL A 50 7.77 1.02 -5.88
CA VAL A 50 6.71 1.18 -4.88
C VAL A 50 6.75 0.05 -3.85
N ILE A 51 7.02 -1.19 -4.28
CA ILE A 51 7.17 -2.33 -3.35
C ILE A 51 8.40 -2.13 -2.44
N GLU A 52 9.52 -1.65 -2.99
CA GLU A 52 10.71 -1.32 -2.20
C GLU A 52 10.42 -0.20 -1.19
N GLU A 53 9.77 0.88 -1.62
CA GLU A 53 9.36 2.00 -0.74
C GLU A 53 8.43 1.53 0.40
N ILE A 54 7.46 0.67 0.09
CA ILE A 54 6.56 0.05 1.09
C ILE A 54 7.35 -0.81 2.08
N ASN A 55 8.30 -1.62 1.60
CA ASN A 55 9.13 -2.47 2.46
C ASN A 55 10.06 -1.66 3.36
N ASP A 56 10.62 -0.55 2.87
CA ASP A 56 11.47 0.35 3.64
C ASP A 56 10.72 1.01 4.81
N MET A 57 9.40 1.19 4.67
CA MET A 57 8.49 1.62 5.74
C MET A 57 8.01 0.47 6.64
N GLY A 58 8.42 -0.77 6.37
CA GLY A 58 8.04 -1.94 7.16
C GLY A 58 6.69 -2.56 6.77
N GLY A 59 6.20 -2.31 5.55
CA GLY A 59 5.00 -2.93 4.99
C GLY A 59 5.27 -4.27 4.31
N TYR A 60 5.42 -5.36 5.05
CA TYR A 60 5.68 -6.70 4.47
C TYR A 60 4.43 -7.58 4.33
N CYS A 61 3.31 -7.21 4.96
CA CYS A 61 1.97 -7.72 4.70
C CYS A 61 1.00 -6.58 4.37
N ASP A 62 -0.14 -6.93 3.74
CA ASP A 62 -1.27 -6.02 3.52
C ASP A 62 -1.71 -5.30 4.81
N CYS A 63 -1.60 -5.95 5.97
CA CYS A 63 -1.86 -5.36 7.27
C CYS A 63 -0.87 -4.27 7.70
N GLU A 64 0.42 -4.50 7.45
CA GLU A 64 1.50 -3.59 7.80
C GLU A 64 1.53 -2.40 6.85
N VAL A 65 1.07 -2.57 5.59
CA VAL A 65 0.87 -1.43 4.68
C VAL A 65 -0.08 -0.40 5.28
N LEU A 66 -1.18 -0.83 5.91
CA LEU A 66 -2.12 0.07 6.58
C LEU A 66 -1.55 0.68 7.88
N LEU A 67 -0.71 -0.07 8.60
CA LEU A 67 -0.28 0.30 9.95
C LEU A 67 1.04 1.07 10.00
N ASN A 68 1.91 0.88 9.01
CA ASN A 68 3.30 1.37 9.05
C ASN A 68 3.65 2.34 7.90
N CYS A 69 2.93 2.29 6.78
CA CYS A 69 3.33 3.02 5.57
C CYS A 69 2.67 4.39 5.46
N TYR A 70 3.37 5.33 4.83
CA TYR A 70 2.88 6.65 4.43
C TYR A 70 2.40 7.55 5.59
N GLU A 71 3.02 7.45 6.78
CA GLU A 71 2.68 8.26 7.97
C GLU A 71 2.75 9.79 7.74
N ASP A 72 3.50 10.24 6.74
CA ASP A 72 3.61 11.66 6.34
C ASP A 72 2.37 12.19 5.58
N TYR A 73 1.45 11.31 5.16
CA TYR A 73 0.18 11.66 4.55
C TYR A 73 -0.94 11.71 5.60
N ASP A 74 -1.86 12.67 5.46
CA ASP A 74 -3.00 12.85 6.38
C ASP A 74 -4.14 11.96 5.89
N ILE A 75 -3.99 10.66 6.14
CA ILE A 75 -4.94 9.63 5.72
C ILE A 75 -5.92 9.39 6.88
N GLU A 76 -7.13 9.94 6.75
CA GLU A 76 -8.25 9.78 7.70
C GLU A 76 -9.01 8.45 7.56
#